data_AF-A0A2E7CPJ6-F1
#
_entry.id   AF-A0A2E7CPJ6-F1
#
_cell.length_a   1.000
_cell.length_b   1.000
_cell.length_c   1.000
_cell.angle_alpha   90.00
_cell.angle_beta   90.00
_cell.angle_gamma   90.00
#
_symmetry.space_group_name_H-M   'P 1'
#
loop_
_entity.id
_entity.type
_entity.pdbx_description
1 polymer ?
#
loop_
_entity_poly.entity_id
_entity_poly.type
_entity_poly.pdbx_seq_one_letter_code
_entity_poly.pdbx_strand_id
1 'polypeptide(L)'
;MWSSLVGGFLGSCIGGIPGALVGAALGAQVGKKHSVDNELGGVLHYLEDDVGVLCIFYTSLPQGVRLIVRASDSKDRCRKGLIKQYQDSDGDFVINTRNQDQAVCFYIPYGAVSSEDGKLSLAIVGVVDEEANTVASARFMLPWKDMDFCRLTMWSPFVKLMSSVAYAGGETSSELRFIRTFWNEHVQLSKQEDGILAEFLATAPIETEQDLVVALMQRFPDLRASYLFRVLAQLVLLSDRDEKRFSLKSEVVRRVALAFQIEDKDWQRLGLDLGLSYPAKYSSKLQSSRYSALLDVSSSASEADILDAYREKVKEYHPDKYRHLPQGFQEYAKRQMQQFNEARDHLIKVVRKS
;
A
#
# COMPACT_ATOMS: atom_id res chain seq x y z
N MET A 1 -26.54 -22.84 -11.24
CA MET A 1 -27.20 -21.53 -11.44
C MET A 1 -27.66 -20.84 -10.14
N TRP A 2 -27.59 -21.49 -8.96
CA TRP A 2 -27.71 -20.83 -7.64
C TRP A 2 -26.36 -20.75 -6.88
N SER A 3 -25.26 -21.11 -7.55
CA SER A 3 -23.91 -21.24 -6.98
C SER A 3 -22.93 -20.13 -7.39
N SER A 4 -23.32 -19.20 -8.27
CA SER A 4 -22.49 -18.05 -8.70
C SER A 4 -23.10 -16.67 -8.40
N LEU A 5 -24.37 -16.64 -7.94
CA LEU A 5 -25.12 -15.41 -7.64
C LEU A 5 -25.04 -15.00 -6.16
N VAL A 6 -24.80 -15.93 -5.23
CA VAL A 6 -24.66 -15.65 -3.79
C VAL A 6 -23.21 -15.30 -3.41
N GLY A 7 -22.23 -15.75 -4.21
CA GLY A 7 -20.80 -15.43 -4.02
C GLY A 7 -20.43 -13.97 -4.30
N GLY A 8 -21.29 -13.21 -4.98
CA GLY A 8 -21.13 -11.77 -5.20
C GLY A 8 -22.12 -10.88 -4.42
N PHE A 9 -23.29 -11.39 -4.03
CA PHE A 9 -24.33 -10.56 -3.43
C PHE A 9 -23.91 -9.99 -2.06
N LEU A 10 -23.19 -10.76 -1.24
CA LEU A 10 -22.68 -10.30 0.07
C LEU A 10 -21.28 -9.68 0.03
N GLY A 11 -20.55 -9.81 -1.08
CA GLY A 11 -19.38 -8.96 -1.35
C GLY A 11 -19.74 -7.50 -1.62
N SER A 12 -21.04 -7.19 -1.79
CA SER A 12 -21.53 -5.87 -2.23
C SER A 12 -22.25 -5.02 -1.17
N CYS A 13 -22.56 -5.53 0.03
CA CYS A 13 -23.49 -4.80 0.91
C CYS A 13 -22.89 -4.01 2.08
N ILE A 14 -21.65 -4.24 2.55
CA ILE A 14 -21.15 -3.55 3.77
C ILE A 14 -19.67 -3.06 3.74
N GLY A 15 -18.75 -3.57 2.89
CA GLY A 15 -17.31 -3.36 3.12
C GLY A 15 -16.38 -2.90 1.98
N GLY A 16 -16.86 -2.69 0.76
CA GLY A 16 -15.99 -2.31 -0.37
C GLY A 16 -14.96 -3.39 -0.80
N ILE A 17 -13.91 -2.94 -1.48
CA ILE A 17 -12.80 -3.66 -2.16
C ILE A 17 -12.35 -4.99 -1.56
N PRO A 18 -12.12 -5.09 -0.25
CA PRO A 18 -11.67 -6.34 0.36
C PRO A 18 -12.69 -7.46 0.12
N GLY A 19 -13.99 -7.16 0.09
CA GLY A 19 -15.06 -8.13 -0.13
C GLY A 19 -15.10 -8.73 -1.54
N ALA A 20 -14.71 -7.96 -2.56
CA ALA A 20 -14.68 -8.42 -3.96
C ALA A 20 -13.42 -9.25 -4.25
N LEU A 21 -12.27 -8.86 -3.70
CA LEU A 21 -11.00 -9.60 -3.83
C LEU A 21 -11.06 -10.95 -3.09
N VAL A 22 -11.62 -10.94 -1.87
CA VAL A 22 -11.90 -12.16 -1.11
C VAL A 22 -12.95 -12.99 -1.85
N GLY A 23 -14.01 -12.40 -2.41
CA GLY A 23 -15.02 -13.12 -3.20
C GLY A 23 -14.47 -13.80 -4.46
N ALA A 24 -13.59 -13.15 -5.21
CA ALA A 24 -13.00 -13.69 -6.44
C ALA A 24 -11.89 -14.72 -6.16
N ALA A 25 -11.04 -14.49 -5.15
CA ALA A 25 -9.98 -15.43 -4.77
C ALA A 25 -10.55 -16.66 -4.05
N LEU A 26 -11.56 -16.50 -3.19
CA LEU A 26 -12.28 -17.64 -2.60
C LEU A 26 -13.04 -18.41 -3.67
N GLY A 27 -13.67 -17.73 -4.64
CA GLY A 27 -14.40 -18.39 -5.74
C GLY A 27 -13.55 -19.38 -6.56
N ALA A 28 -12.23 -19.19 -6.63
CA ALA A 28 -11.30 -20.05 -7.35
C ALA A 28 -10.60 -21.11 -6.47
N GLN A 29 -10.59 -20.96 -5.14
CA GLN A 29 -9.85 -21.83 -4.21
C GLN A 29 -10.62 -22.21 -2.93
N VAL A 30 -11.95 -22.41 -2.96
CA VAL A 30 -12.67 -23.00 -1.80
C VAL A 30 -12.26 -24.47 -1.61
N GLY A 31 -11.13 -24.68 -0.93
CA GLY A 31 -10.58 -25.98 -0.58
C GLY A 31 -10.41 -26.11 0.92
N LYS A 32 -11.39 -26.80 1.54
CA LYS A 32 -11.35 -27.48 2.86
C LYS A 32 -11.51 -26.60 4.12
N LYS A 33 -12.63 -26.85 4.82
CA LYS A 33 -12.89 -26.40 6.20
C LYS A 33 -12.06 -27.25 7.16
N HIS A 34 -11.27 -26.63 8.04
CA HIS A 34 -10.45 -27.35 9.04
C HIS A 34 -10.54 -26.68 10.42
N SER A 35 -11.60 -26.93 11.20
CA SER A 35 -11.62 -26.61 12.63
C SER A 35 -11.42 -27.89 13.44
N VAL A 36 -10.39 -27.95 14.29
CA VAL A 36 -10.13 -29.09 15.18
C VAL A 36 -10.78 -28.88 16.54
N ASP A 37 -10.77 -27.64 17.03
CA ASP A 37 -11.41 -27.21 18.28
C ASP A 37 -11.76 -25.72 18.16
N ASN A 38 -12.95 -25.29 18.59
CA ASN A 38 -13.45 -23.95 18.27
C ASN A 38 -14.47 -23.41 19.28
N GLU A 39 -13.97 -22.83 20.36
CA GLU A 39 -14.79 -22.16 21.37
C GLU A 39 -15.19 -20.74 20.94
N LEU A 40 -14.46 -20.15 19.99
CA LEU A 40 -14.75 -18.82 19.42
C LEU A 40 -15.91 -18.82 18.41
N GLY A 41 -16.46 -19.99 18.06
CA GLY A 41 -17.58 -20.11 17.12
C GLY A 41 -17.28 -19.64 15.70
N GLY A 42 -16.00 -19.56 15.30
CA GLY A 42 -15.57 -18.98 14.02
C GLY A 42 -15.06 -19.99 12.98
N VAL A 43 -14.93 -19.58 11.72
CA VAL A 43 -14.38 -20.44 10.65
C VAL A 43 -13.16 -19.78 10.05
N LEU A 44 -12.05 -20.52 10.01
CA LEU A 44 -10.84 -20.08 9.31
C LEU A 44 -10.86 -20.54 7.86
N HIS A 45 -10.71 -19.58 6.96
CA HIS A 45 -10.34 -19.81 5.56
C HIS A 45 -8.90 -19.37 5.35
N TYR A 46 -8.24 -19.98 4.37
CA TYR A 46 -6.89 -19.56 4.00
C TYR A 46 -6.68 -19.62 2.49
N LEU A 47 -5.71 -18.81 2.03
CA LEU A 47 -5.25 -18.75 0.65
C LEU A 47 -3.72 -18.78 0.68
N GLU A 48 -3.13 -19.73 -0.04
CA GLU A 48 -1.67 -19.85 -0.17
C GLU A 48 -1.17 -19.08 -1.40
N ASP A 49 -0.03 -18.44 -1.26
CA ASP A 49 0.79 -18.02 -2.39
C ASP A 49 2.19 -18.64 -2.33
N ASP A 50 3.13 -18.09 -3.08
CA ASP A 50 4.51 -18.56 -3.15
C ASP A 50 5.36 -18.20 -1.91
N VAL A 51 4.90 -17.28 -1.05
CA VAL A 51 5.68 -16.79 0.10
C VAL A 51 4.98 -16.94 1.45
N GLY A 52 3.73 -17.40 1.50
CA GLY A 52 3.02 -17.61 2.74
C GLY A 52 1.54 -17.90 2.59
N VAL A 53 0.79 -17.58 3.63
CA VAL A 53 -0.63 -17.90 3.77
C VAL A 53 -1.41 -16.70 4.30
N LEU A 54 -2.38 -16.22 3.52
CA LEU A 54 -3.43 -15.32 4.03
C LEU A 54 -4.46 -16.14 4.76
N CYS A 55 -4.75 -15.77 6.01
CA CYS A 55 -5.78 -16.35 6.83
C CYS A 55 -6.92 -15.35 7.03
N ILE A 56 -8.16 -15.83 6.87
CA ILE A 56 -9.40 -15.06 7.06
C ILE A 56 -10.26 -15.82 8.07
N PHE A 57 -10.31 -15.31 9.30
CA PHE A 57 -11.08 -15.88 10.38
C PHE A 57 -12.41 -15.15 10.53
N TYR A 58 -13.51 -15.78 10.13
CA TYR A 58 -14.86 -15.25 10.36
C TYR A 58 -15.30 -15.61 11.77
N THR A 59 -15.75 -14.62 12.53
CA THR A 59 -16.17 -14.81 13.91
C THR A 59 -17.33 -13.89 14.28
N SER A 60 -18.18 -14.36 15.19
CA SER A 60 -19.28 -13.58 15.77
C SER A 60 -18.84 -12.68 16.94
N LEU A 61 -17.54 -12.62 17.23
CA LEU A 61 -17.00 -11.76 18.28
C LEU A 61 -17.40 -10.29 18.06
N PRO A 62 -17.59 -9.50 19.15
CA PRO A 62 -17.79 -8.07 19.05
C PRO A 62 -16.63 -7.35 18.32
N GLN A 63 -16.94 -6.22 17.70
CA GLN A 63 -15.92 -5.31 17.16
C GLN A 63 -14.99 -4.83 18.29
N GLY A 64 -13.71 -4.67 17.98
CA GLY A 64 -12.71 -4.16 18.92
C GLY A 64 -12.09 -5.21 19.85
N VAL A 65 -12.61 -6.45 19.90
CA VAL A 65 -11.93 -7.57 20.55
C VAL A 65 -10.56 -7.78 19.89
N ARG A 66 -9.51 -7.85 20.71
CA ARG A 66 -8.16 -8.19 20.24
C ARG A 66 -8.09 -9.69 20.06
N LEU A 67 -7.54 -10.11 18.93
CA LEU A 67 -7.21 -11.50 18.69
C LEU A 67 -5.70 -11.63 18.62
N ILE A 68 -5.19 -12.59 19.37
CA ILE A 68 -3.79 -12.99 19.35
C ILE A 68 -3.72 -14.31 18.61
N VAL A 69 -2.97 -14.33 17.51
CA VAL A 69 -2.69 -15.54 16.75
C VAL A 69 -1.34 -16.08 17.20
N ARG A 70 -1.31 -17.35 17.61
CA ARG A 70 -0.10 -18.07 18.03
C ARG A 70 0.07 -19.33 17.22
N ALA A 71 1.31 -19.71 16.99
CA ALA A 71 1.64 -21.04 16.50
C ALA A 71 1.96 -21.96 17.68
N SER A 72 1.48 -23.19 17.65
CA SER A 72 1.77 -24.19 18.68
C SER A 72 2.32 -25.49 18.11
N ASP A 73 2.95 -26.30 18.96
CA ASP A 73 3.33 -27.67 18.62
C ASP A 73 2.21 -28.67 18.93
N SER A 74 2.46 -29.95 18.64
CA SER A 74 1.54 -31.05 18.97
C SER A 74 1.19 -31.20 20.46
N LYS A 75 1.89 -30.50 21.36
CA LYS A 75 1.69 -30.48 22.83
C LYS A 75 1.17 -29.14 23.33
N ASP A 76 0.65 -28.29 22.44
CA ASP A 76 0.11 -26.95 22.72
C ASP A 76 1.12 -25.94 23.31
N ARG A 77 2.41 -26.20 23.12
CA ARG A 77 3.45 -25.25 23.52
C ARG A 77 3.64 -24.22 22.40
N CYS A 78 3.78 -22.95 22.77
CA CYS A 78 4.01 -21.89 21.80
C CYS A 78 5.32 -22.14 21.03
N ARG A 79 5.26 -21.98 19.70
CA ARG A 79 6.40 -22.07 18.80
C ARG A 79 7.13 -20.73 18.79
N LYS A 80 8.47 -20.75 18.76
CA LYS A 80 9.27 -19.54 18.63
C LYS A 80 9.10 -18.94 17.23
N GLY A 81 8.92 -17.63 17.18
CA GLY A 81 9.02 -16.89 15.92
C GLY A 81 10.47 -16.95 15.44
N LEU A 82 10.69 -17.05 14.13
CA LEU A 82 12.03 -17.01 13.54
C LEU A 82 12.45 -15.59 13.15
N ILE A 83 11.47 -14.68 13.05
CA ILE A 83 11.68 -13.28 12.69
C ILE A 83 11.15 -12.37 13.80
N LYS A 84 11.97 -11.42 14.23
CA LYS A 84 11.67 -10.48 15.34
C LYS A 84 10.33 -9.76 15.23
N GLN A 85 9.87 -9.46 14.01
CA GLN A 85 8.59 -8.76 13.78
C GLN A 85 7.35 -9.60 14.14
N TYR A 86 7.51 -10.92 14.25
CA TYR A 86 6.47 -11.87 14.64
C TYR A 86 6.76 -12.51 16.01
N GLN A 87 7.59 -11.87 16.84
CA GLN A 87 7.93 -12.35 18.17
C GLN A 87 7.28 -11.48 19.24
N ASP A 88 6.78 -12.11 20.30
CA ASP A 88 6.47 -11.41 21.55
C ASP A 88 7.74 -11.21 22.42
N SER A 89 7.56 -10.76 23.67
CA SER A 89 8.66 -10.55 24.61
C SER A 89 9.43 -11.82 24.96
N ASP A 90 8.79 -12.99 24.84
CA ASP A 90 9.38 -14.29 25.14
C ASP A 90 9.97 -14.94 23.87
N GLY A 91 9.83 -14.29 22.71
CA GLY A 91 10.28 -14.81 21.43
C GLY A 91 9.28 -15.78 20.78
N ASP A 92 8.09 -15.94 21.35
CA ASP A 92 7.04 -16.79 20.79
C ASP A 92 6.41 -16.13 19.57
N PHE A 93 6.03 -16.96 18.60
CA PHE A 93 5.39 -16.49 17.38
C PHE A 93 4.03 -15.89 17.71
N VAL A 94 3.85 -14.62 17.34
CA VAL A 94 2.62 -13.88 17.58
C VAL A 94 2.26 -12.99 16.41
N ILE A 95 0.97 -12.96 16.08
CA ILE A 95 0.36 -11.87 15.30
C ILE A 95 -0.77 -11.26 16.12
N ASN A 96 -0.66 -9.95 16.34
CA ASN A 96 -1.71 -9.16 16.99
C ASN A 96 -2.61 -8.57 15.91
N THR A 97 -3.90 -8.87 15.99
CA THR A 97 -4.90 -8.35 15.06
C THR A 97 -6.17 -7.96 15.82
N ARG A 98 -7.08 -7.26 15.14
CA ARG A 98 -8.34 -6.79 15.72
C ARG A 98 -9.48 -7.19 14.81
N ASN A 99 -10.59 -7.54 15.42
CA ASN A 99 -11.81 -7.82 14.67
C ASN A 99 -12.33 -6.52 14.01
N GLN A 100 -12.29 -6.49 12.68
CA GLN A 100 -12.86 -5.44 11.84
C GLN A 100 -14.00 -6.10 11.06
N ASP A 101 -15.24 -5.84 11.47
CA ASP A 101 -16.45 -6.27 10.74
C ASP A 101 -16.63 -7.79 10.58
N GLN A 102 -16.51 -8.54 11.68
CA GLN A 102 -16.79 -9.99 11.76
C GLN A 102 -15.83 -10.89 10.97
N ALA A 103 -14.77 -10.30 10.41
CA ALA A 103 -13.68 -11.02 9.78
C ALA A 103 -12.34 -10.48 10.28
N VAL A 104 -11.40 -11.39 10.47
CA VAL A 104 -10.04 -11.07 10.90
C VAL A 104 -9.09 -11.61 9.86
N CYS A 105 -8.39 -10.70 9.20
CA CYS A 105 -7.40 -11.04 8.19
C CYS A 105 -6.00 -10.91 8.77
N PHE A 106 -5.16 -11.92 8.56
CA PHE A 106 -3.75 -11.86 8.87
C PHE A 106 -2.96 -12.73 7.91
N TYR A 107 -1.73 -12.33 7.63
CA TYR A 107 -0.85 -13.05 6.72
C TYR A 107 0.33 -13.65 7.50
N ILE A 108 0.64 -14.91 7.23
CA ILE A 108 1.78 -15.61 7.81
C ILE A 108 2.78 -15.95 6.70
N PRO A 109 3.95 -15.32 6.66
CA PRO A 109 5.00 -15.71 5.72
C PRO A 109 5.54 -17.09 6.07
N TYR A 110 5.87 -17.86 5.05
CA TYR A 110 6.74 -19.02 5.23
C TYR A 110 8.09 -18.56 5.80
N GLY A 111 8.66 -19.39 6.67
CA GLY A 111 9.89 -19.05 7.40
C GLY A 111 9.71 -18.07 8.56
N ALA A 112 8.51 -17.55 8.82
CA ALA A 112 8.26 -16.76 10.03
C ALA A 112 8.18 -17.63 11.30
N VAL A 113 7.85 -18.91 11.14
CA VAL A 113 7.74 -19.93 12.19
C VAL A 113 8.04 -21.31 11.59
N SER A 114 8.58 -22.22 12.40
CA SER A 114 8.84 -23.61 11.99
C SER A 114 7.58 -24.47 12.06
N SER A 115 7.41 -25.39 11.11
CA SER A 115 6.34 -26.39 11.14
C SER A 115 6.75 -27.70 11.83
N GLU A 116 5.76 -28.57 12.02
CA GLU A 116 5.94 -29.98 12.35
C GLU A 116 5.30 -30.80 11.24
N ASP A 117 6.10 -31.63 10.56
CA ASP A 117 5.64 -32.50 9.46
C ASP A 117 4.86 -31.77 8.35
N GLY A 118 5.33 -30.57 7.96
CA GLY A 118 4.71 -29.77 6.90
C GLY A 118 3.33 -29.22 7.27
N LYS A 119 3.04 -29.12 8.57
CA LYS A 119 1.79 -28.54 9.09
C LYS A 119 2.07 -27.53 10.18
N LEU A 120 1.27 -26.47 10.21
CA LEU A 120 1.29 -25.47 11.26
C LEU A 120 0.01 -25.57 12.09
N SER A 121 0.16 -25.83 13.39
CA SER A 121 -0.93 -25.71 14.35
C SER A 121 -1.05 -24.25 14.77
N LEU A 122 -2.24 -23.68 14.60
CA LEU A 122 -2.50 -22.27 14.80
C LEU A 122 -3.64 -22.09 15.80
N ALA A 123 -3.35 -21.39 16.89
CA ALA A 123 -4.30 -21.01 17.91
C ALA A 123 -4.67 -19.53 17.75
N ILE A 124 -5.96 -19.24 17.59
CA ILE A 124 -6.52 -17.89 17.63
C ILE A 124 -7.13 -17.71 19.01
N VAL A 125 -6.67 -16.71 19.75
CA VAL A 125 -7.06 -16.46 21.13
C VAL A 125 -7.74 -15.10 21.22
N GLY A 126 -8.99 -15.08 21.70
CA GLY A 126 -9.72 -13.83 21.95
C GLY A 126 -9.41 -13.25 23.32
N VAL A 127 -9.11 -11.96 23.36
CA VAL A 127 -8.62 -11.26 24.56
C VAL A 127 -9.36 -9.95 24.75
N VAL A 128 -9.83 -9.69 25.97
CA VAL A 128 -10.80 -8.61 26.24
C VAL A 128 -10.25 -7.47 27.10
N ASP A 129 -9.13 -7.66 27.81
CA ASP A 129 -8.53 -6.62 28.65
C ASP A 129 -7.02 -6.42 28.40
N GLU A 130 -6.43 -5.46 29.12
CA GLU A 130 -4.99 -5.14 29.06
C GLU A 130 -4.12 -6.21 29.74
N GLU A 131 -4.71 -7.00 30.63
CA GLU A 131 -4.05 -8.11 31.33
C GLU A 131 -3.95 -9.38 30.49
N ALA A 132 -4.47 -9.33 29.25
CA ALA A 132 -4.51 -10.42 28.31
C ALA A 132 -5.30 -11.65 28.81
N ASN A 133 -6.36 -11.43 29.58
CA ASN A 133 -7.24 -12.52 30.02
C ASN A 133 -7.93 -13.15 28.80
N THR A 134 -7.60 -14.41 28.56
CA THR A 134 -8.16 -15.23 27.48
C THR A 134 -9.64 -15.48 27.74
N VAL A 135 -10.48 -15.16 26.75
CA VAL A 135 -11.92 -15.42 26.82
C VAL A 135 -12.28 -16.75 26.17
N ALA A 136 -11.69 -17.03 25.00
CA ALA A 136 -11.92 -18.26 24.26
C ALA A 136 -10.80 -18.48 23.24
N SER A 137 -10.66 -19.72 22.77
CA SER A 137 -9.68 -20.07 21.75
C SER A 137 -10.28 -20.91 20.61
N ALA A 138 -9.63 -20.87 19.46
CA ALA A 138 -9.92 -21.79 18.35
C ALA A 138 -8.62 -22.26 17.74
N ARG A 139 -8.56 -23.56 17.40
CA ARG A 139 -7.39 -24.22 16.83
C ARG A 139 -7.65 -24.68 15.40
N PHE A 140 -6.68 -24.38 14.55
CA PHE A 140 -6.69 -24.68 13.13
C PHE A 140 -5.38 -25.34 12.74
N MET A 141 -5.46 -26.23 11.74
CA MET A 141 -4.28 -26.85 11.14
C MET A 141 -4.16 -26.32 9.71
N LEU A 142 -3.01 -25.71 9.40
CA LEU A 142 -2.71 -25.20 8.07
C LEU A 142 -1.67 -26.09 7.39
N PRO A 143 -1.75 -26.29 6.06
CA PRO A 143 -0.61 -26.78 5.30
C PRO A 143 0.54 -25.78 5.45
N TRP A 144 1.77 -26.27 5.53
CA TRP A 144 2.94 -25.42 5.72
C TRP A 144 4.10 -25.82 4.83
N LYS A 145 4.84 -24.81 4.36
CA LYS A 145 6.08 -24.98 3.61
C LYS A 145 7.21 -24.40 4.45
N ASP A 146 8.18 -25.24 4.77
CA ASP A 146 9.42 -24.77 5.40
C ASP A 146 10.28 -24.11 4.30
N MET A 147 10.29 -22.78 4.31
CA MET A 147 11.07 -21.95 3.42
C MET A 147 11.83 -20.91 4.24
N ASP A 148 12.97 -20.46 3.73
CA ASP A 148 13.68 -19.35 4.34
C ASP A 148 12.87 -18.05 4.17
N PHE A 149 12.72 -17.31 5.26
CA PHE A 149 12.07 -16.01 5.20
C PHE A 149 12.94 -15.02 4.42
N CYS A 150 12.35 -14.38 3.41
CA CYS A 150 12.97 -13.28 2.67
C CYS A 150 12.05 -12.06 2.70
N ARG A 151 12.57 -10.93 3.18
CA ARG A 151 11.75 -9.72 3.35
C ARG A 151 11.43 -9.09 2.01
N LEU A 152 12.36 -9.13 1.06
CA LEU A 152 12.11 -8.56 -0.26
C LEU A 152 11.07 -9.37 -1.06
N THR A 153 11.06 -10.70 -0.97
CA THR A 153 10.07 -11.52 -1.70
C THR A 153 8.66 -11.27 -1.18
N MET A 154 8.47 -11.03 0.13
CA MET A 154 7.21 -10.55 0.69
C MET A 154 6.70 -9.29 -0.04
N TRP A 155 7.60 -8.34 -0.30
CA TRP A 155 7.29 -7.09 -1.00
C TRP A 155 7.37 -7.17 -2.52
N SER A 156 7.59 -8.36 -3.10
CA SER A 156 7.73 -8.52 -4.55
C SER A 156 6.59 -7.92 -5.38
N PRO A 157 5.30 -7.93 -4.94
CA PRO A 157 4.25 -7.32 -5.73
C PRO A 157 4.45 -5.82 -5.86
N PHE A 158 4.90 -5.15 -4.80
CA PHE A 158 5.17 -3.71 -4.85
C PHE A 158 6.45 -3.39 -5.64
N VAL A 159 7.50 -4.21 -5.53
CA VAL A 159 8.68 -4.10 -6.40
C VAL A 159 8.24 -4.15 -7.87
N LYS A 160 7.42 -5.13 -8.23
CA LYS A 160 6.91 -5.33 -9.59
C LYS A 160 5.99 -4.18 -10.02
N LEU A 161 5.13 -3.64 -9.16
CA LEU A 161 4.34 -2.44 -9.49
C LEU A 161 5.23 -1.24 -9.85
N MET A 162 6.32 -1.03 -9.11
CA MET A 162 7.30 0.00 -9.45
C MET A 162 8.01 -0.30 -10.77
N SER A 163 8.36 -1.57 -11.03
CA SER A 163 8.90 -2.00 -12.33
C SER A 163 7.91 -1.73 -13.47
N SER A 164 6.62 -2.03 -13.31
CA SER A 164 5.59 -1.73 -14.32
C SER A 164 5.55 -0.24 -14.69
N VAL A 165 5.70 0.65 -13.70
CA VAL A 165 5.82 2.10 -13.94
C VAL A 165 7.13 2.42 -14.66
N ALA A 166 8.26 1.84 -14.26
CA ALA A 166 9.54 2.11 -14.90
C ALA A 166 9.55 1.69 -16.38
N TYR A 167 9.05 0.50 -16.71
CA TYR A 167 9.07 -0.05 -18.07
C TYR A 167 8.04 0.57 -19.02
N ALA A 168 6.98 1.21 -18.50
CA ALA A 168 5.95 1.81 -19.35
C ALA A 168 6.51 2.97 -20.21
N GLY A 169 6.59 2.77 -21.53
CA GLY A 169 7.18 3.77 -22.44
C GLY A 169 8.72 3.78 -22.47
N GLY A 170 9.36 2.75 -21.90
CA GLY A 170 10.80 2.59 -21.80
C GLY A 170 11.35 3.04 -20.47
N GLU A 171 12.16 2.18 -19.86
CA GLU A 171 12.84 2.42 -18.60
C GLU A 171 14.03 3.35 -18.75
N THR A 172 14.37 4.03 -17.66
CA THR A 172 15.58 4.85 -17.57
C THR A 172 16.47 4.36 -16.43
N SER A 173 17.79 4.57 -16.57
CA SER A 173 18.73 4.25 -15.50
C SER A 173 18.44 5.03 -14.21
N SER A 174 17.82 6.21 -14.30
CA SER A 174 17.42 7.02 -13.14
C SER A 174 16.28 6.38 -12.35
N GLU A 175 15.29 5.80 -13.03
CA GLU A 175 14.16 5.13 -12.39
C GLU A 175 14.57 3.81 -11.73
N LEU A 176 15.36 2.99 -12.42
CA LEU A 176 15.89 1.76 -11.84
C LEU A 176 16.79 2.06 -10.63
N ARG A 177 17.58 3.14 -10.69
CA ARG A 177 18.38 3.60 -9.55
C ARG A 177 17.49 4.08 -8.40
N PHE A 178 16.41 4.80 -8.69
CA PHE A 178 15.44 5.19 -7.67
C PHE A 178 14.86 3.96 -6.97
N ILE A 179 14.41 2.95 -7.71
CA ILE A 179 13.86 1.72 -7.12
C ILE A 179 14.87 1.04 -6.21
N ARG A 180 16.12 0.90 -6.66
CA ARG A 180 17.21 0.32 -5.85
C ARG A 180 17.50 1.14 -4.59
N THR A 181 17.50 2.46 -4.71
CA THR A 181 17.75 3.37 -3.58
C THR A 181 16.62 3.25 -2.54
N PHE A 182 15.37 3.28 -3.00
CA PHE A 182 14.18 3.15 -2.16
C PHE A 182 14.24 1.88 -1.30
N TRP A 183 14.49 0.70 -1.90
CA TRP A 183 14.53 -0.54 -1.13
C TRP A 183 15.73 -0.64 -0.20
N ASN A 184 16.89 -0.13 -0.60
CA ASN A 184 18.07 -0.12 0.27
C ASN A 184 17.87 0.77 1.50
N GLU A 185 17.28 1.95 1.32
CA GLU A 185 17.04 2.90 2.42
C GLU A 185 15.92 2.46 3.37
N HIS A 186 14.81 1.93 2.83
CA HIS A 186 13.63 1.60 3.64
C HIS A 186 13.61 0.16 4.18
N VAL A 187 14.29 -0.78 3.53
CA VAL A 187 14.22 -2.22 3.88
C VAL A 187 15.56 -2.79 4.36
N GLN A 188 16.68 -2.09 4.11
CA GLN A 188 18.05 -2.52 4.46
C GLN A 188 18.37 -3.92 3.91
N LEU A 189 18.41 -4.03 2.59
CA LEU A 189 18.56 -5.31 1.91
C LEU A 189 19.89 -6.00 2.28
N SER A 190 19.82 -7.31 2.51
CA SER A 190 21.00 -8.18 2.51
C SER A 190 21.58 -8.33 1.09
N LYS A 191 22.81 -8.85 0.98
CA LYS A 191 23.41 -9.15 -0.34
C LYS A 191 22.57 -10.11 -1.19
N GLN A 192 21.92 -11.08 -0.55
CA GLN A 192 21.04 -12.02 -1.22
C GLN A 192 19.79 -11.30 -1.76
N GLU A 193 19.19 -10.42 -0.95
CA GLU A 193 18.02 -9.64 -1.35
C GLU A 193 18.34 -8.61 -2.44
N ASP A 194 19.53 -8.02 -2.46
CA ASP A 194 19.95 -7.13 -3.56
C ASP A 194 20.05 -7.90 -4.89
N GLY A 195 20.50 -9.16 -4.85
CA GLY A 195 20.46 -10.07 -6.00
C GLY A 195 19.04 -10.33 -6.49
N ILE A 196 18.11 -10.66 -5.58
CA ILE A 196 16.69 -10.86 -5.88
C ILE A 196 16.06 -9.58 -6.44
N LEU A 197 16.41 -8.41 -5.90
CA LEU A 197 15.95 -7.13 -6.45
C LEU A 197 16.43 -6.95 -7.89
N ALA A 198 17.69 -7.27 -8.16
CA ALA A 198 18.23 -7.17 -9.51
C ALA A 198 17.48 -8.08 -10.49
N GLU A 199 17.09 -9.28 -10.08
CA GLU A 199 16.27 -10.20 -10.86
C GLU A 199 14.87 -9.61 -11.14
N PHE A 200 14.19 -9.06 -10.13
CA PHE A 200 12.89 -8.40 -10.31
C PHE A 200 12.93 -7.16 -11.21
N LEU A 201 14.09 -6.52 -11.32
CA LEU A 201 14.31 -5.33 -12.16
C LEU A 201 14.91 -5.66 -13.52
N ALA A 202 15.20 -6.93 -13.83
CA ALA A 202 15.83 -7.31 -15.09
C ALA A 202 14.87 -7.25 -16.27
N THR A 203 13.58 -7.48 -16.04
CA THR A 203 12.54 -7.51 -17.06
C THR A 203 11.24 -6.87 -16.56
N ALA A 204 10.42 -6.39 -17.49
CA ALA A 204 9.05 -6.00 -17.16
C ALA A 204 8.29 -7.17 -16.51
N PRO A 205 7.44 -6.91 -15.49
CA PRO A 205 6.58 -7.94 -14.91
C PRO A 205 5.63 -8.54 -15.95
N ILE A 206 5.31 -9.82 -15.77
CA ILE A 206 4.36 -10.55 -16.63
C ILE A 206 2.95 -10.42 -16.07
N GLU A 207 2.83 -10.32 -14.74
CA GLU A 207 1.58 -10.14 -14.02
C GLU A 207 0.95 -8.77 -14.29
N THR A 208 -0.37 -8.71 -14.28
CA THR A 208 -1.08 -7.45 -14.44
C THR A 208 -0.99 -6.61 -13.17
N GLU A 209 -1.23 -5.29 -13.26
CA GLU A 209 -1.27 -4.45 -12.06
C GLU A 209 -2.38 -4.89 -11.09
N GLN A 210 -3.48 -5.45 -11.61
CA GLN A 210 -4.56 -6.01 -10.79
C GLN A 210 -4.04 -7.19 -9.96
N ASP A 211 -3.37 -8.16 -10.58
CA ASP A 211 -2.84 -9.35 -9.90
C ASP A 211 -1.83 -8.96 -8.82
N LEU A 212 -0.96 -7.99 -9.12
CA LEU A 212 0.03 -7.48 -8.18
C LEU A 212 -0.61 -6.76 -7.00
N VAL A 213 -1.67 -5.98 -7.22
CA VAL A 213 -2.44 -5.35 -6.12
C VAL A 213 -3.16 -6.39 -5.28
N VAL A 214 -3.75 -7.42 -5.90
CA VAL A 214 -4.36 -8.55 -5.18
C VAL A 214 -3.35 -9.19 -4.24
N ALA A 215 -2.19 -9.60 -4.77
CA ALA A 215 -1.12 -10.22 -3.99
C ALA A 215 -0.61 -9.29 -2.88
N LEU A 216 -0.48 -8.00 -3.17
CA LEU A 216 -0.05 -7.02 -2.18
C LEU A 216 -1.05 -6.88 -1.03
N MET A 217 -2.34 -6.77 -1.33
CA MET A 217 -3.40 -6.69 -0.33
C MET A 217 -3.55 -7.98 0.47
N GLN A 218 -3.27 -9.14 -0.14
CA GLN A 218 -3.24 -10.42 0.56
C GLN A 218 -2.09 -10.48 1.59
N ARG A 219 -0.88 -10.06 1.20
CA ARG A 219 0.31 -10.07 2.07
C ARG A 219 0.29 -9.00 3.13
N PHE A 220 -0.37 -7.87 2.84
CA PHE A 220 -0.46 -6.72 3.73
C PHE A 220 -1.92 -6.24 3.84
N PRO A 221 -2.78 -6.97 4.57
CA PRO A 221 -4.20 -6.60 4.71
C PRO A 221 -4.45 -5.19 5.28
N ASP A 222 -3.54 -4.70 6.12
CA ASP A 222 -3.61 -3.36 6.73
C ASP A 222 -2.88 -2.27 5.91
N LEU A 223 -2.47 -2.56 4.67
CA LEU A 223 -1.69 -1.63 3.87
C LEU A 223 -2.47 -0.36 3.52
N ARG A 224 -1.88 0.80 3.82
CA ARG A 224 -2.41 2.10 3.39
C ARG A 224 -1.90 2.46 2.00
N ALA A 225 -2.80 2.42 1.02
CA ALA A 225 -2.47 2.68 -0.38
C ALA A 225 -1.91 4.10 -0.65
N SER A 226 -2.21 5.08 0.21
CA SER A 226 -1.78 6.47 0.02
C SER A 226 -0.26 6.65 -0.06
N TYR A 227 0.52 5.86 0.69
CA TYR A 227 1.99 5.92 0.63
C TYR A 227 2.50 5.30 -0.68
N LEU A 228 1.92 4.15 -1.06
CA LEU A 228 2.24 3.45 -2.30
C LEU A 228 2.07 4.38 -3.51
N PHE A 229 0.95 5.08 -3.61
CA PHE A 229 0.72 6.00 -4.74
C PHE A 229 1.72 7.15 -4.80
N ARG A 230 2.19 7.65 -3.65
CA ARG A 230 3.23 8.70 -3.63
C ARG A 230 4.55 8.20 -4.19
N VAL A 231 4.96 6.98 -3.84
CA VAL A 231 6.19 6.38 -4.37
C VAL A 231 6.06 6.11 -5.88
N LEU A 232 4.92 5.55 -6.32
CA LEU A 232 4.66 5.34 -7.75
C LEU A 232 4.63 6.67 -8.52
N ALA A 233 4.02 7.71 -7.97
CA ALA A 233 3.99 9.03 -8.59
C ALA A 233 5.39 9.65 -8.71
N GLN A 234 6.25 9.50 -7.68
CA GLN A 234 7.63 9.96 -7.76
C GLN A 234 8.38 9.31 -8.92
N LEU A 235 8.17 8.01 -9.17
CA LEU A 235 8.73 7.34 -10.35
C LEU A 235 8.28 7.97 -11.67
N VAL A 236 6.98 8.27 -11.82
CA VAL A 236 6.47 8.95 -13.01
C VAL A 236 7.09 10.33 -13.18
N LEU A 237 7.25 11.08 -12.08
CA LEU A 237 7.79 12.44 -12.09
C LEU A 237 9.30 12.50 -12.30
N LEU A 238 10.01 11.38 -12.15
CA LEU A 238 11.43 11.26 -12.50
C LEU A 238 11.64 11.04 -14.00
N SER A 239 10.61 10.58 -14.71
CA SER A 239 10.69 10.42 -16.16
C SER A 239 10.97 11.76 -16.81
N ASP A 240 11.88 11.76 -17.78
CA ASP A 240 12.15 12.92 -18.62
C ASP A 240 10.83 13.47 -19.18
N ARG A 241 10.71 14.79 -19.37
CA ARG A 241 9.46 15.52 -19.66
C ARG A 241 8.78 15.17 -21.00
N ASP A 242 9.11 14.00 -21.56
CA ASP A 242 8.41 13.35 -22.66
C ASP A 242 6.95 13.06 -22.25
N GLU A 243 6.04 13.75 -22.92
CA GLU A 243 4.60 13.68 -22.67
C GLU A 243 4.03 12.27 -22.89
N LYS A 244 4.58 11.52 -23.86
CA LYS A 244 4.15 10.16 -24.14
C LYS A 244 4.55 9.20 -23.02
N ARG A 245 5.79 9.29 -22.53
CA ARG A 245 6.26 8.48 -21.39
C ARG A 245 5.48 8.81 -20.12
N PHE A 246 5.33 10.10 -19.82
CA PHE A 246 4.56 10.55 -18.67
C PHE A 246 3.13 9.98 -18.70
N SER A 247 2.47 10.04 -19.86
CA SER A 247 1.13 9.48 -20.04
C SER A 247 1.08 7.97 -19.79
N LEU A 248 1.96 7.19 -20.44
CA LEU A 248 1.98 5.73 -20.32
C LEU A 248 2.21 5.29 -18.87
N LYS A 249 3.10 5.98 -18.15
CA LYS A 249 3.42 5.69 -16.75
C LYS A 249 2.32 6.12 -15.80
N SER A 250 1.72 7.29 -16.02
CA SER A 250 0.56 7.75 -15.25
C SER A 250 -0.63 6.80 -15.37
N GLU A 251 -0.82 6.23 -16.57
CA GLU A 251 -1.89 5.25 -16.81
C GLU A 251 -1.64 3.92 -16.07
N VAL A 252 -0.38 3.50 -15.86
CA VAL A 252 -0.06 2.38 -14.95
C VAL A 252 -0.55 2.71 -13.54
N VAL A 253 -0.20 3.88 -13.00
CA VAL A 253 -0.62 4.29 -11.65
C VAL A 253 -2.14 4.39 -11.53
N ARG A 254 -2.82 4.84 -12.59
CA ARG A 254 -4.29 4.83 -12.65
C ARG A 254 -4.85 3.40 -12.58
N ARG A 255 -4.30 2.45 -13.34
CA ARG A 255 -4.74 1.05 -13.26
C ARG A 255 -4.53 0.46 -11.87
N VAL A 256 -3.42 0.79 -11.21
CA VAL A 256 -3.20 0.44 -9.80
C VAL A 256 -4.28 1.06 -8.90
N ALA A 257 -4.64 2.33 -9.11
CA ALA A 257 -5.72 2.98 -8.36
C ALA A 257 -7.08 2.30 -8.55
N LEU A 258 -7.42 1.93 -9.80
CA LEU A 258 -8.63 1.17 -10.10
C LEU A 258 -8.61 -0.23 -9.48
N ALA A 259 -7.44 -0.88 -9.39
CA ALA A 259 -7.28 -2.16 -8.71
C ALA A 259 -7.47 -2.04 -7.19
N PHE A 260 -7.08 -0.90 -6.62
CA PHE A 260 -7.47 -0.43 -5.29
C PHE A 260 -8.86 0.22 -5.27
N GLN A 261 -9.75 -0.07 -6.24
CA GLN A 261 -11.12 0.48 -6.46
C GLN A 261 -11.31 1.95 -6.07
N ILE A 262 -10.28 2.76 -6.33
CA ILE A 262 -10.41 4.20 -6.33
C ILE A 262 -11.14 4.52 -7.63
N GLU A 263 -12.41 4.90 -7.51
CA GLU A 263 -13.24 5.24 -8.66
C GLU A 263 -12.60 6.34 -9.52
N ASP A 264 -12.95 6.42 -10.80
CA ASP A 264 -12.40 7.43 -11.73
C ASP A 264 -12.56 8.87 -11.21
N LYS A 265 -13.66 9.17 -10.50
CA LYS A 265 -13.90 10.49 -9.90
C LYS A 265 -12.90 10.83 -8.79
N ASP A 266 -12.50 9.83 -8.00
CA ASP A 266 -11.56 9.97 -6.90
C ASP A 266 -10.12 9.92 -7.41
N TRP A 267 -9.87 9.16 -8.48
CA TRP A 267 -8.62 9.19 -9.22
C TRP A 267 -8.32 10.58 -9.78
N GLN A 268 -9.30 11.33 -10.30
CA GLN A 268 -9.05 12.68 -10.79
C GLN A 268 -8.47 13.60 -9.71
N ARG A 269 -8.98 13.49 -8.48
CA ARG A 269 -8.47 14.26 -7.33
C ARG A 269 -7.11 13.76 -6.89
N LEU A 270 -6.98 12.45 -6.67
CA LEU A 270 -5.73 11.83 -6.25
C LEU A 270 -4.61 12.07 -7.27
N GLY A 271 -4.88 11.88 -8.56
CA GLY A 271 -3.95 12.12 -9.64
C GLY A 271 -3.53 13.59 -9.74
N LEU A 272 -4.41 14.54 -9.42
CA LEU A 272 -4.02 15.96 -9.32
C LEU A 272 -3.06 16.19 -8.14
N ASP A 273 -3.39 15.66 -6.97
CA ASP A 273 -2.58 15.80 -5.74
C ASP A 273 -1.20 15.15 -5.89
N LEU A 274 -1.12 14.05 -6.64
CA LEU A 274 0.12 13.35 -6.97
C LEU A 274 0.88 13.97 -8.15
N GLY A 275 0.31 14.95 -8.85
CA GLY A 275 0.93 15.59 -10.01
C GLY A 275 0.89 14.75 -11.30
N LEU A 276 0.00 13.76 -11.39
CA LEU A 276 -0.15 12.80 -12.50
C LEU A 276 -1.27 13.17 -13.51
N SER A 277 -1.86 14.36 -13.39
CA SER A 277 -2.92 14.80 -14.31
C SER A 277 -2.39 15.23 -15.69
N TYR A 278 -3.02 14.73 -16.76
CA TYR A 278 -2.73 15.04 -18.17
C TYR A 278 -2.83 16.56 -18.50
N PRO A 279 -1.99 17.12 -19.41
CA PRO A 279 -2.29 18.39 -20.10
C PRO A 279 -3.23 18.08 -21.27
N ALA A 280 -4.35 18.77 -21.52
CA ALA A 280 -4.33 19.81 -22.57
C ALA A 280 -5.63 20.63 -22.71
N LYS A 281 -6.74 20.32 -22.02
CA LYS A 281 -7.99 21.11 -22.18
C LYS A 281 -8.78 21.42 -20.89
N TYR A 282 -8.61 20.61 -19.87
CA TYR A 282 -9.11 20.90 -18.51
C TYR A 282 -8.03 21.51 -17.61
N SER A 283 -6.78 21.58 -18.09
CA SER A 283 -5.60 21.95 -17.32
C SER A 283 -5.55 23.44 -16.96
N SER A 284 -6.00 24.37 -17.80
CA SER A 284 -5.86 25.80 -17.45
C SER A 284 -6.71 26.19 -16.24
N LYS A 285 -7.96 25.73 -16.17
CA LYS A 285 -8.86 26.02 -15.04
C LYS A 285 -8.44 25.26 -13.77
N LEU A 286 -8.00 24.01 -13.92
CA LEU A 286 -7.55 23.19 -12.78
C LEU A 286 -6.15 23.59 -12.27
N GLN A 287 -5.22 23.95 -13.15
CA GLN A 287 -3.93 24.57 -12.78
C GLN A 287 -4.14 25.93 -12.15
N SER A 288 -5.08 26.74 -12.65
CA SER A 288 -5.45 28.01 -11.99
C SER A 288 -6.01 27.75 -10.60
N SER A 289 -6.85 26.72 -10.40
CA SER A 289 -7.34 26.33 -9.08
C SER A 289 -6.20 25.91 -8.14
N ARG A 290 -5.22 25.13 -8.62
CA ARG A 290 -4.06 24.70 -7.83
C ARG A 290 -3.15 25.87 -7.44
N TYR A 291 -2.87 26.76 -8.39
CA TYR A 291 -2.06 27.94 -8.12
C TYR A 291 -2.78 28.95 -7.23
N SER A 292 -4.11 29.02 -7.32
CA SER A 292 -4.94 29.81 -6.41
C SER A 292 -4.82 29.28 -4.99
N ALA A 293 -4.92 27.96 -4.78
CA ALA A 293 -4.69 27.34 -3.48
C ALA A 293 -3.25 27.52 -2.95
N LEU A 294 -2.24 27.45 -3.82
CA LEU A 294 -0.84 27.62 -3.42
C LEU A 294 -0.54 29.04 -2.92
N LEU A 295 -1.14 30.05 -3.55
CA LEU A 295 -1.04 31.45 -3.10
C LEU A 295 -2.11 31.81 -2.07
N ASP A 296 -3.01 30.89 -1.71
CA ASP A 296 -4.13 31.09 -0.79
C ASP A 296 -5.08 32.22 -1.23
N VAL A 297 -5.41 32.24 -2.53
CA VAL A 297 -6.31 33.22 -3.16
C VAL A 297 -7.54 32.54 -3.77
N SER A 298 -8.61 33.31 -3.98
CA SER A 298 -9.80 32.84 -4.67
C SER A 298 -9.52 32.52 -6.15
N SER A 299 -10.26 31.58 -6.73
CA SER A 299 -10.22 31.30 -8.17
C SER A 299 -10.72 32.46 -9.06
N SER A 300 -11.35 33.47 -8.46
CA SER A 300 -11.77 34.73 -9.08
C SER A 300 -10.95 35.94 -8.63
N ALA A 301 -9.78 35.73 -8.02
CA ALA A 301 -8.94 36.80 -7.48
C ALA A 301 -8.47 37.77 -8.58
N SER A 302 -8.38 39.05 -8.24
CA SER A 302 -7.87 40.08 -9.16
C SER A 302 -6.34 39.99 -9.27
N GLU A 303 -5.77 40.62 -10.30
CA GLU A 303 -4.31 40.70 -10.45
C GLU A 303 -3.63 41.33 -9.21
N ALA A 304 -4.28 42.32 -8.58
CA ALA A 304 -3.78 42.94 -7.35
C ALA A 304 -3.74 41.95 -6.18
N ASP A 305 -4.80 41.18 -5.97
CA ASP A 305 -4.90 40.18 -4.89
C ASP A 305 -3.83 39.07 -5.06
N ILE A 306 -3.60 38.63 -6.30
CA ILE A 306 -2.58 37.62 -6.62
C ILE A 306 -1.18 38.15 -6.30
N LEU A 307 -0.88 39.41 -6.65
CA LEU A 307 0.42 40.03 -6.38
C LEU A 307 0.65 40.25 -4.89
N ASP A 308 -0.39 40.62 -4.15
CA ASP A 308 -0.29 40.83 -2.70
C ASP A 308 -0.10 39.51 -1.95
N ALA A 309 -0.85 38.47 -2.28
CA ALA A 309 -0.65 37.14 -1.71
C ALA A 309 0.72 36.54 -2.05
N TYR A 310 1.18 36.74 -3.29
CA TYR A 310 2.55 36.37 -3.68
C TYR A 310 3.60 37.09 -2.82
N ARG A 311 3.47 38.41 -2.60
CA ARG A 311 4.40 39.17 -1.74
C ARG A 311 4.46 38.63 -0.32
N GLU A 312 3.33 38.18 0.24
CA GLU A 312 3.32 37.52 1.55
C GLU A 312 4.08 36.19 1.54
N LYS A 313 3.88 35.34 0.51
CA LYS A 313 4.67 34.11 0.35
C LYS A 313 6.16 34.38 0.15
N VAL A 314 6.53 35.44 -0.57
CA VAL A 314 7.94 35.87 -0.70
C VAL A 314 8.50 36.30 0.65
N LYS A 315 7.77 37.11 1.42
CA LYS A 315 8.21 37.52 2.76
C LYS A 315 8.44 36.31 3.66
N GLU A 316 7.59 35.29 3.58
CA GLU A 316 7.71 34.07 4.38
C GLU A 316 8.87 33.19 3.91
N TYR A 317 8.96 32.89 2.60
CA TYR A 317 9.86 31.87 2.04
C TYR A 317 11.09 32.41 1.30
N HIS A 318 11.45 33.70 1.43
CA HIS A 318 12.62 34.25 0.75
C HIS A 318 13.89 33.46 1.11
N PRO A 319 14.68 32.97 0.13
CA PRO A 319 15.86 32.13 0.39
C PRO A 319 16.84 32.72 1.40
N ASP A 320 16.95 34.06 1.45
CA ASP A 320 17.84 34.76 2.38
C ASP A 320 17.47 34.55 3.85
N LYS A 321 16.19 34.35 4.17
CA LYS A 321 15.75 34.03 5.54
C LYS A 321 16.23 32.66 5.99
N TYR A 322 16.55 31.76 5.06
CA TYR A 322 16.91 30.38 5.37
C TYR A 322 18.40 30.09 5.16
N ARG A 323 19.20 31.06 4.67
CA ARG A 323 20.64 30.89 4.38
C ARG A 323 21.49 30.39 5.55
N HIS A 324 21.06 30.65 6.78
CA HIS A 324 21.77 30.24 8.00
C HIS A 324 21.34 28.85 8.53
N LEU A 325 20.33 28.23 7.91
CA LEU A 325 19.78 26.94 8.29
C LEU A 325 20.47 25.79 7.54
N PRO A 326 20.34 24.53 7.97
CA PRO A 326 20.92 23.39 7.27
C PRO A 326 20.47 23.28 5.80
N GLN A 327 21.30 22.68 4.96
CA GLN A 327 21.13 22.65 3.50
C GLN A 327 19.75 22.16 3.04
N GLY A 328 19.17 21.16 3.70
CA GLY A 328 17.83 20.67 3.37
C GLY A 328 16.72 21.73 3.53
N PHE A 329 16.84 22.62 4.51
CA PHE A 329 15.89 23.73 4.70
C PHE A 329 16.09 24.84 3.67
N GLN A 330 17.33 25.09 3.26
CA GLN A 330 17.64 26.03 2.17
C GLN A 330 17.06 25.54 0.84
N GLU A 331 17.23 24.24 0.54
CA GLU A 331 16.68 23.62 -0.66
C GLU A 331 15.16 23.59 -0.64
N TYR A 332 14.54 23.33 0.50
CA TYR A 332 13.09 23.40 0.67
C TYR A 332 12.55 24.80 0.39
N ALA A 333 13.12 25.85 1.00
CA ALA A 333 12.71 27.23 0.76
C ALA A 333 12.89 27.63 -0.70
N LYS A 334 14.00 27.20 -1.34
CA LYS A 334 14.25 27.44 -2.77
C LYS A 334 13.19 26.78 -3.66
N ARG A 335 12.79 25.54 -3.37
CA ARG A 335 11.72 24.83 -4.10
C ARG A 335 10.36 25.49 -3.90
N GLN A 336 10.02 25.88 -2.67
CA GLN A 336 8.76 26.59 -2.40
C GLN A 336 8.69 27.94 -3.15
N MET A 337 9.77 28.73 -3.08
CA MET A 337 9.86 30.00 -3.80
C MET A 337 9.70 29.83 -5.31
N GLN A 338 10.28 28.79 -5.89
CA GLN A 338 10.09 28.46 -7.31
C GLN A 338 8.62 28.16 -7.62
N GLN A 339 7.94 27.36 -6.78
CA GLN A 339 6.52 27.04 -6.97
C GLN A 339 5.63 28.30 -6.88
N PHE A 340 5.91 29.23 -5.95
CA PHE A 340 5.17 30.49 -5.86
C PHE A 340 5.38 31.40 -7.07
N ASN A 341 6.60 31.46 -7.62
CA ASN A 341 6.87 32.21 -8.85
C ASN A 341 6.07 31.68 -10.03
N GLU A 342 6.10 30.36 -10.22
CA GLU A 342 5.36 29.67 -11.28
C GLU A 342 3.84 29.89 -11.14
N ALA A 343 3.32 29.87 -9.91
CA ALA A 343 1.92 30.14 -9.62
C ALA A 343 1.51 31.57 -9.98
N ARG A 344 2.28 32.57 -9.53
CA ARG A 344 2.05 33.99 -9.86
C ARG A 344 2.02 34.19 -11.37
N ASP A 345 3.06 33.71 -12.07
CA ASP A 345 3.21 33.94 -13.50
C ASP A 345 2.07 33.32 -14.30
N HIS A 346 1.61 32.12 -13.90
CA HIS A 346 0.48 31.49 -14.54
C HIS A 346 -0.83 32.25 -14.28
N LEU A 347 -1.14 32.60 -13.03
CA LEU A 347 -2.40 33.27 -12.69
C LEU A 347 -2.51 34.66 -13.33
N ILE A 348 -1.43 35.47 -13.31
CA ILE A 348 -1.42 36.77 -13.99
C ILE A 348 -1.68 36.60 -15.49
N LYS A 349 -1.05 35.59 -16.12
CA LYS A 349 -1.26 35.30 -17.55
C LYS A 349 -2.69 34.87 -17.86
N VAL A 350 -3.37 34.20 -16.93
CA VAL A 350 -4.77 33.80 -17.08
C VAL A 350 -5.70 35.00 -16.92
N VAL A 351 -5.53 35.79 -15.87
CA VAL A 351 -6.35 37.00 -15.59
C VAL A 351 -6.25 38.03 -16.70
N ARG A 352 -5.08 38.18 -17.34
CA ARG A 352 -4.89 39.12 -18.46
C ARG A 352 -5.43 38.62 -19.80
N LYS A 353 -5.82 37.34 -19.89
CA LYS A 353 -6.36 36.70 -21.11
C LYS A 353 -7.88 36.50 -21.06
N SER A 354 -8.47 36.55 -19.86
CA SER A 354 -9.91 36.66 -19.63
C SER A 354 -10.36 38.11 -19.79
#